data_AF-A0A2E6AVF7-F1
#
_entry.id   AF-A0A2E6AVF7-F1
#
_cell.length_a   1.000
_cell.length_b   1.000
_cell.length_c   1.000
_cell.angle_alpha   90.00
_cell.angle_beta   90.00
_cell.angle_gamma   90.00
#
_symmetry.space_group_name_H-M   'P 1'
#
loop_
_entity.id
_entity.type
_entity.pdbx_description
1 polymer ?
#
loop_
_entity_poly.entity_id
_entity_poly.type
_entity_poly.pdbx_seq_one_letter_code
_entity_poly.pdbx_strand_id
1 'polypeptide(L)'
;MKRILFTFLFLSISQAQTFSWENNETILGSYGNLGSATNVDNTLILTEDPIDGTPSAYIAAVAGLNGGELIEVCVDMYTPNSDVKGRIWGHYYDGVDISSYDGTASGPSDYADTYGDWETMCNTWTVENGKVGFILEARLYSYNDGAPLSVDNLVITASSGSVIFPGDVEVVSGCTDSSACNYNSEATTNDGSCLFNDCLGECGGTAVEDCLGQCNGSAQTDSCGICNGNSNPDDCGDSLIFFSEYAEGTSNNKYIEIYNGSNSEIDLSDYSLSSCSNGCDDSVSWDYPDNVTFDSGTMLLPGDVYVVCHSSSDPQILTDCDQQFTYLSNGDDVFGLTQISTGLVMDIIGSIGNDPGDGWDVCGTTNGTKDHTLVRMSSVDSGNDNWLESSNSESCEWVVLNQNSWCYLGSHPHEEVLACDGGSSDNEVCDDGIDNDGDGYIDCDDFDCDCGGEDCSNGIDDDGDSFIDCNDFDCSGNSACTGGSCAEYGCVGYTPGNLCQCNDMCSQFGNCCDDYESVCSGSTNSEICDDGIDNDGDGYIDCDDFGCNGNTACPSEICDDGIDNDGDGYIDCDDFDCDCGGEDCSNGIDDDG
;
A
#
# COMPACT_ATOMS: atom_id res chain seq x y z
N MET A 1 -44.55 30.18 -57.52
CA MET A 1 -43.28 30.65 -56.93
C MET A 1 -42.52 29.43 -56.44
N LYS A 2 -41.44 29.04 -57.13
CA LYS A 2 -40.56 27.93 -56.71
C LYS A 2 -39.77 28.41 -55.49
N ARG A 3 -39.94 27.75 -54.34
CA ARG A 3 -39.12 28.00 -53.14
C ARG A 3 -37.72 27.43 -53.41
N ILE A 4 -36.75 28.32 -53.55
CA ILE A 4 -35.33 27.99 -53.58
C ILE A 4 -34.91 27.83 -52.13
N LEU A 5 -34.59 26.61 -51.71
CA LEU A 5 -34.02 26.31 -50.41
C LEU A 5 -32.51 26.58 -50.54
N PHE A 6 -32.02 27.65 -49.92
CA PHE A 6 -30.58 27.89 -49.78
C PHE A 6 -30.09 27.09 -48.58
N THR A 7 -29.48 25.93 -48.84
CA THR A 7 -28.68 25.23 -47.85
C THR A 7 -27.34 25.98 -47.76
N PHE A 8 -27.15 26.77 -46.70
CA PHE A 8 -25.84 27.32 -46.36
C PHE A 8 -25.01 26.18 -45.78
N LEU A 9 -24.06 25.66 -46.57
CA LEU A 9 -23.01 24.78 -46.09
C LEU A 9 -21.99 25.69 -45.37
N PHE A 10 -22.04 25.75 -44.04
CA PHE A 10 -20.95 26.33 -43.25
C PHE A 10 -19.80 25.33 -43.32
N LEU A 11 -18.80 25.61 -44.16
CA LEU A 11 -17.53 24.92 -44.11
C LEU A 11 -16.77 25.52 -42.93
N SER A 12 -16.73 24.83 -41.79
CA SER A 12 -15.81 25.15 -40.70
C SER A 12 -14.39 24.88 -41.22
N ILE A 13 -13.64 25.93 -41.49
CA ILE A 13 -12.22 25.82 -41.84
C ILE A 13 -11.47 25.71 -40.52
N SER A 14 -10.98 24.52 -40.17
CA SER A 14 -9.99 24.38 -39.10
C SER A 14 -8.70 25.09 -39.54
N GLN A 15 -8.18 25.98 -38.69
CA GLN A 15 -6.94 26.69 -38.96
C GLN A 15 -5.89 26.25 -37.94
N ALA A 16 -4.75 25.77 -38.44
CA ALA A 16 -3.60 25.51 -37.59
C ALA A 16 -3.05 26.84 -37.06
N GLN A 17 -2.86 26.91 -35.75
CA GLN A 17 -2.21 28.02 -35.04
C GLN A 17 -0.90 27.52 -34.46
N THR A 18 0.12 28.38 -34.46
CA THR A 18 1.47 28.02 -34.04
C THR A 18 1.95 28.94 -32.94
N PHE A 19 2.69 28.39 -31.98
CA PHE A 19 3.35 29.12 -30.91
C PHE A 19 4.79 28.62 -30.76
N SER A 20 5.71 29.56 -30.79
CA SER A 20 7.13 29.36 -30.50
C SER A 20 7.49 30.46 -29.53
N TRP A 21 8.11 30.14 -28.40
CA TRP A 21 8.29 30.96 -27.20
C TRP A 21 9.17 32.24 -27.40
N GLU A 22 9.18 32.80 -28.60
CA GLU A 22 9.87 34.00 -29.06
C GLU A 22 9.41 35.31 -28.38
N ASN A 23 8.26 35.29 -27.70
CA ASN A 23 7.68 36.45 -27.02
C ASN A 23 8.12 36.56 -25.54
N ASN A 24 9.03 35.70 -25.07
CA ASN A 24 9.52 35.66 -23.68
C ASN A 24 8.44 35.30 -22.64
N GLU A 25 7.29 34.78 -23.07
CA GLU A 25 6.27 34.21 -22.18
C GLU A 25 6.71 32.82 -21.70
N THR A 26 5.97 32.21 -20.75
CA THR A 26 6.28 30.87 -20.23
C THR A 26 5.08 29.94 -20.35
N ILE A 27 4.20 29.87 -19.35
CA ILE A 27 3.10 28.90 -19.28
C ILE A 27 1.81 29.58 -18.82
N LEU A 28 0.66 28.95 -19.08
CA LEU A 28 -0.66 29.43 -18.62
C LEU A 28 -0.96 29.02 -17.17
N GLY A 29 -0.30 27.99 -16.67
CA GLY A 29 -0.50 27.40 -15.35
C GLY A 29 0.29 26.11 -15.21
N SER A 30 0.22 25.46 -14.06
CA SER A 30 0.92 24.20 -13.80
C SER A 30 0.20 23.34 -12.77
N TYR A 31 0.58 22.06 -12.73
CA TYR A 31 0.15 21.09 -11.71
C TYR A 31 1.31 20.24 -11.23
N GLY A 32 1.29 19.85 -9.96
CA GLY A 32 2.33 19.04 -9.32
C GLY A 32 3.61 19.82 -9.00
N ASN A 33 4.70 19.09 -8.76
CA ASN A 33 5.98 19.60 -8.28
C ASN A 33 6.84 20.25 -9.39
N LEU A 34 6.24 21.13 -10.20
CA LEU A 34 6.96 21.84 -11.24
C LEU A 34 7.87 22.89 -10.59
N GLY A 35 9.16 22.58 -10.50
CA GLY A 35 10.16 23.44 -9.87
C GLY A 35 10.38 24.75 -10.61
N SER A 36 10.47 24.73 -11.95
CA SER A 36 10.54 25.95 -12.74
C SER A 36 10.01 25.81 -14.16
N ALA A 37 9.52 26.92 -14.71
CA ALA A 37 9.17 27.08 -16.11
C ALA A 37 9.73 28.41 -16.61
N THR A 38 10.79 28.36 -17.41
CA THR A 38 11.53 29.54 -17.82
C THR A 38 11.73 29.58 -19.33
N ASN A 39 11.74 30.79 -19.88
CA ASN A 39 12.07 31.01 -21.27
C ASN A 39 13.57 31.25 -21.40
N VAL A 40 14.27 30.39 -22.11
CA VAL A 40 15.71 30.50 -22.36
C VAL A 40 15.95 30.42 -23.86
N ASP A 41 16.48 31.50 -24.43
CA ASP A 41 16.78 31.61 -25.87
C ASP A 41 15.60 31.20 -26.77
N ASN A 42 14.39 31.67 -26.41
CA ASN A 42 13.11 31.41 -27.10
C ASN A 42 12.56 29.98 -26.96
N THR A 43 13.12 29.17 -26.07
CA THR A 43 12.65 27.82 -25.76
C THR A 43 12.09 27.79 -24.34
N LEU A 44 10.97 27.08 -24.13
CA LEU A 44 10.46 26.82 -22.79
C LEU A 44 11.26 25.69 -22.15
N ILE A 45 11.84 25.96 -20.98
CA ILE A 45 12.61 25.02 -20.17
C ILE A 45 11.82 24.73 -18.90
N LEU A 46 11.56 23.44 -18.66
CA LEU A 46 10.82 22.93 -17.51
C LEU A 46 11.75 22.09 -16.63
N THR A 47 11.68 22.28 -15.32
CA THR A 47 12.39 21.45 -14.32
C THR A 47 11.44 21.01 -13.22
N GLU A 48 11.67 19.82 -12.68
CA GLU A 48 10.96 19.27 -11.53
C GLU A 48 11.79 19.51 -10.25
N ASP A 49 11.14 19.96 -9.17
CA ASP A 49 11.76 20.13 -7.86
C ASP A 49 10.66 20.15 -6.76
N PRO A 50 10.64 19.20 -5.80
CA PRO A 50 11.48 18.00 -5.72
C PRO A 50 11.13 16.97 -6.81
N ILE A 51 12.08 16.05 -7.12
CA ILE A 51 11.88 14.91 -8.04
C ILE A 51 10.99 13.87 -7.36
N ASP A 52 9.68 14.09 -7.39
CA ASP A 52 8.68 13.31 -6.66
C ASP A 52 7.29 13.41 -7.32
N GLY A 53 7.21 13.15 -8.62
CA GLY A 53 5.93 13.15 -9.30
C GLY A 53 5.98 13.13 -10.83
N THR A 54 4.95 13.75 -11.41
CA THR A 54 4.80 13.93 -12.87
C THR A 54 4.26 15.34 -13.16
N PRO A 55 5.04 16.39 -12.86
CA PRO A 55 4.55 17.75 -12.99
C PRO A 55 4.18 18.09 -14.43
N SER A 56 3.21 18.98 -14.56
CA SER A 56 2.59 19.32 -15.84
C SER A 56 2.55 20.84 -16.01
N ALA A 57 3.04 21.32 -17.14
CA ALA A 57 2.98 22.72 -17.54
C ALA A 57 1.86 22.93 -18.56
N TYR A 58 0.97 23.90 -18.32
CA TYR A 58 -0.14 24.21 -19.23
C TYR A 58 0.39 25.14 -20.33
N ILE A 59 0.59 24.58 -21.52
CA ILE A 59 1.29 25.28 -22.63
C ILE A 59 0.34 25.88 -23.66
N ALA A 60 -0.94 25.48 -23.68
CA ALA A 60 -2.01 26.12 -24.44
C ALA A 60 -3.38 25.73 -23.89
N ALA A 61 -4.41 26.51 -24.22
CA ALA A 61 -5.80 26.15 -23.97
C ALA A 61 -6.67 26.38 -25.22
N VAL A 62 -7.81 25.70 -25.29
CA VAL A 62 -8.84 25.93 -26.30
C VAL A 62 -10.17 26.15 -25.60
N ALA A 63 -10.80 27.28 -25.85
CA ALA A 63 -12.10 27.66 -25.26
C ALA A 63 -13.22 27.61 -26.30
N GLY A 64 -14.45 27.33 -25.85
CA GLY A 64 -15.65 27.38 -26.70
C GLY A 64 -15.82 26.17 -27.62
N LEU A 65 -15.39 24.99 -27.14
CA LEU A 65 -15.50 23.71 -27.84
C LEU A 65 -16.92 23.13 -27.73
N ASN A 66 -17.23 22.19 -28.62
CA ASN A 66 -18.43 21.35 -28.54
C ASN A 66 -18.06 19.87 -28.61
N GLY A 67 -18.90 19.02 -28.01
CA GLY A 67 -18.75 17.57 -28.08
C GLY A 67 -18.66 17.02 -29.51
N GLY A 68 -17.68 16.15 -29.75
CA GLY A 68 -17.39 15.53 -31.04
C GLY A 68 -16.43 16.31 -31.94
N GLU A 69 -15.94 17.48 -31.52
CA GLU A 69 -14.94 18.24 -32.26
C GLU A 69 -13.54 17.60 -32.13
N LEU A 70 -12.68 17.84 -33.13
CA LEU A 70 -11.31 17.35 -33.13
C LEU A 70 -10.34 18.48 -32.76
N ILE A 71 -9.37 18.13 -31.90
CA ILE A 71 -8.21 18.94 -31.55
C ILE A 71 -6.96 18.13 -31.89
N GLU A 72 -6.17 18.60 -32.85
CA GLU A 72 -4.90 18.01 -33.23
C GLU A 72 -3.76 18.90 -32.74
N VAL A 73 -2.80 18.33 -32.03
CA VAL A 73 -1.63 19.03 -31.52
C VAL A 73 -0.37 18.33 -31.98
N CYS A 74 0.64 19.11 -32.34
CA CYS A 74 2.03 18.69 -32.45
C CYS A 74 2.92 19.66 -31.67
N VAL A 75 3.91 19.17 -30.94
CA VAL A 75 4.88 20.01 -30.24
C VAL A 75 6.25 19.34 -30.27
N ASP A 76 7.30 20.15 -30.40
CA ASP A 76 8.67 19.65 -30.33
C ASP A 76 9.12 19.61 -28.86
N MET A 77 9.68 18.47 -28.46
CA MET A 77 10.25 18.25 -27.14
C MET A 77 11.70 17.81 -27.29
N TYR A 78 12.57 18.32 -26.42
CA TYR A 78 13.97 17.90 -26.36
C TYR A 78 14.31 17.41 -24.96
N THR A 79 14.85 16.20 -24.89
CA THR A 79 15.32 15.56 -23.67
C THR A 79 16.84 15.38 -23.75
N PRO A 80 17.65 15.97 -22.86
CA PRO A 80 19.10 15.92 -22.95
C PRO A 80 19.70 14.52 -22.72
N ASN A 81 19.04 13.69 -21.90
CA ASN A 81 19.53 12.38 -21.47
C ASN A 81 18.36 11.50 -20.99
N SER A 82 18.67 10.29 -20.52
CA SER A 82 17.68 9.33 -20.00
C SER A 82 17.06 9.70 -18.65
N ASP A 83 17.54 10.78 -18.01
CA ASP A 83 17.04 11.24 -16.71
C ASP A 83 15.79 12.11 -16.86
N VAL A 84 15.31 12.33 -18.09
CA VAL A 84 14.07 13.06 -18.35
C VAL A 84 13.33 12.53 -19.57
N LYS A 85 12.01 12.42 -19.44
CA LYS A 85 11.09 12.17 -20.56
C LYS A 85 10.01 13.24 -20.61
N GLY A 86 9.56 13.55 -21.83
CA GLY A 86 8.43 14.46 -22.06
C GLY A 86 7.22 13.71 -22.59
N ARG A 87 6.01 14.21 -22.30
CA ARG A 87 4.78 13.72 -22.92
C ARG A 87 3.74 14.83 -23.04
N ILE A 88 2.94 14.82 -24.10
CA ILE A 88 1.76 15.68 -24.16
C ILE A 88 0.56 15.04 -23.47
N TRP A 89 -0.24 15.85 -22.78
CA TRP A 89 -1.46 15.39 -22.13
C TRP A 89 -2.57 16.43 -22.26
N GLY A 90 -3.82 16.00 -22.10
CA GLY A 90 -4.97 16.88 -22.13
C GLY A 90 -5.89 16.67 -20.93
N HIS A 91 -6.48 17.77 -20.45
CA HIS A 91 -7.64 17.75 -19.57
C HIS A 91 -8.68 18.78 -20.03
N TYR A 92 -9.91 18.63 -19.57
CA TYR A 92 -10.97 19.59 -19.82
C TYR A 92 -11.08 20.58 -18.66
N TYR A 93 -11.51 21.80 -18.97
CA TYR A 93 -11.79 22.85 -17.99
C TYR A 93 -13.15 23.50 -18.32
N ASP A 94 -13.64 24.38 -17.45
CA ASP A 94 -14.98 24.98 -17.55
C ASP A 94 -15.15 25.99 -18.71
N GLY A 95 -14.08 26.29 -19.46
CA GLY A 95 -14.07 27.24 -20.58
C GLY A 95 -13.87 28.70 -20.17
N VAL A 96 -13.70 28.98 -18.88
CA VAL A 96 -13.52 30.33 -18.31
C VAL A 96 -12.27 30.39 -17.42
N ASP A 97 -12.16 29.54 -16.41
CA ASP A 97 -11.04 29.47 -15.47
C ASP A 97 -10.08 28.36 -15.89
N ILE A 98 -8.89 28.76 -16.36
CA ILE A 98 -7.85 27.86 -16.85
C ILE A 98 -7.28 26.92 -15.78
N SER A 99 -7.54 27.22 -14.50
CA SER A 99 -7.14 26.38 -13.38
C SER A 99 -8.21 25.35 -12.98
N SER A 100 -9.43 25.45 -13.53
CA SER A 100 -10.50 24.50 -13.25
C SER A 100 -10.23 23.14 -13.91
N TYR A 101 -10.67 22.07 -13.24
CA TYR A 101 -10.54 20.71 -13.73
C TYR A 101 -11.91 20.07 -13.94
N ASP A 102 -12.22 19.71 -15.18
CA ASP A 102 -13.43 19.02 -15.60
C ASP A 102 -13.09 17.65 -16.25
N GLY A 103 -12.15 16.92 -15.67
CA GLY A 103 -11.79 15.56 -16.09
C GLY A 103 -10.69 15.48 -17.14
N THR A 104 -10.12 14.30 -17.29
CA THR A 104 -8.98 14.03 -18.17
C THR A 104 -9.43 13.79 -19.62
N ALA A 105 -8.69 14.33 -20.58
CA ALA A 105 -8.79 13.95 -21.99
C ALA A 105 -7.70 12.91 -22.37
N SER A 106 -6.83 12.56 -21.42
CA SER A 106 -5.67 11.68 -21.58
C SER A 106 -4.63 12.17 -22.60
N GLY A 107 -3.66 11.35 -22.96
CA GLY A 107 -2.63 11.65 -23.96
C GLY A 107 -2.13 10.36 -24.62
N PRO A 108 -1.21 10.46 -25.58
CA PRO A 108 -0.60 9.30 -26.22
C PRO A 108 0.16 8.44 -25.21
N SER A 109 0.39 7.17 -25.56
CA SER A 109 1.23 6.24 -24.78
C SER A 109 2.71 6.56 -24.88
N ASP A 110 3.11 7.14 -26.00
CA ASP A 110 4.51 7.35 -26.36
C ASP A 110 5.09 8.56 -25.62
N TYR A 111 6.40 8.52 -25.39
CA TYR A 111 7.16 9.59 -24.74
C TYR A 111 8.13 10.19 -25.74
N ALA A 112 8.45 11.47 -25.57
CA ALA A 112 9.62 12.07 -26.19
C ALA A 112 10.86 11.58 -25.44
N ASP A 113 11.58 10.62 -26.02
CA ASP A 113 12.76 10.00 -25.44
C ASP A 113 13.89 9.75 -26.45
N THR A 114 13.88 10.50 -27.56
CA THR A 114 15.03 10.63 -28.46
C THR A 114 16.13 11.50 -27.83
N TYR A 115 16.87 10.92 -26.87
CA TYR A 115 17.85 11.65 -26.06
C TYR A 115 18.91 12.38 -26.89
N GLY A 116 19.07 13.67 -26.62
CA GLY A 116 20.06 14.54 -27.26
C GLY A 116 19.63 15.12 -28.60
N ASP A 117 18.42 14.83 -29.08
CA ASP A 117 17.82 15.38 -30.29
C ASP A 117 16.38 15.87 -30.03
N TRP A 118 15.84 16.68 -30.94
CA TRP A 118 14.45 17.14 -30.87
C TRP A 118 13.50 16.10 -31.46
N GLU A 119 12.39 15.85 -30.78
CA GLU A 119 11.34 14.93 -31.18
C GLU A 119 9.98 15.62 -31.24
N THR A 120 9.26 15.45 -32.35
CA THR A 120 7.91 16.00 -32.51
C THR A 120 6.87 15.02 -31.98
N MET A 121 6.16 15.42 -30.93
CA MET A 121 5.05 14.67 -30.34
C MET A 121 3.72 15.18 -30.88
N CYS A 122 2.92 14.29 -31.47
CA CYS A 122 1.59 14.63 -32.00
C CYS A 122 0.49 13.76 -31.39
N ASN A 123 -0.69 14.35 -31.17
CA ASN A 123 -1.88 13.60 -30.80
C ASN A 123 -3.16 14.30 -31.29
N THR A 124 -4.22 13.52 -31.52
CA THR A 124 -5.55 14.04 -31.86
C THR A 124 -6.58 13.59 -30.82
N TRP A 125 -7.25 14.55 -30.18
CA TRP A 125 -8.36 14.31 -29.28
C TRP A 125 -9.70 14.52 -29.97
N THR A 126 -10.68 13.70 -29.60
CA THR A 126 -12.10 13.96 -29.87
C THR A 126 -12.72 14.49 -28.59
N VAL A 127 -13.25 15.72 -28.63
CA VAL A 127 -13.83 16.40 -27.46
C VAL A 127 -15.05 15.62 -26.97
N GLU A 128 -15.07 15.30 -25.68
CA GLU A 128 -16.18 14.59 -25.04
C GLU A 128 -17.47 15.43 -25.01
N ASN A 129 -18.61 14.76 -24.99
CA ASN A 129 -19.89 15.44 -25.00
C ASN A 129 -20.10 16.27 -23.72
N GLY A 130 -20.42 17.56 -23.88
CA GLY A 130 -20.63 18.49 -22.77
C GLY A 130 -19.37 19.25 -22.33
N LYS A 131 -18.19 18.93 -22.86
CA LYS A 131 -16.95 19.66 -22.59
C LYS A 131 -16.84 20.90 -23.46
N VAL A 132 -16.39 22.01 -22.85
CA VAL A 132 -16.38 23.34 -23.48
C VAL A 132 -15.00 23.99 -23.48
N GLY A 133 -14.05 23.48 -22.69
CA GLY A 133 -12.67 23.93 -22.63
C GLY A 133 -11.70 22.75 -22.59
N PHE A 134 -10.52 22.90 -23.19
CA PHE A 134 -9.43 21.93 -23.21
C PHE A 134 -8.10 22.60 -22.85
N ILE A 135 -7.30 21.98 -21.99
CA ILE A 135 -5.94 22.39 -21.65
C ILE A 135 -4.96 21.38 -22.24
N LEU A 136 -3.93 21.91 -22.91
CA LEU A 136 -2.78 21.15 -23.37
C LEU A 136 -1.66 21.24 -22.33
N GLU A 137 -1.21 20.09 -21.85
CA GLU A 137 -0.13 19.94 -20.89
C GLU A 137 1.14 19.41 -21.58
N ALA A 138 2.29 19.98 -21.22
CA ALA A 138 3.59 19.31 -21.32
C ALA A 138 3.90 18.65 -19.98
N ARG A 139 3.89 17.33 -19.94
CA ARG A 139 4.22 16.53 -18.78
C ARG A 139 5.69 16.17 -18.76
N LEU A 140 6.28 16.33 -17.58
CA LEU A 140 7.66 16.03 -17.27
C LEU A 140 7.73 14.76 -16.43
N TYR A 141 8.68 13.90 -16.77
CA TYR A 141 9.04 12.71 -16.01
C TYR A 141 10.55 12.78 -15.76
N SER A 142 10.97 13.33 -14.62
CA SER A 142 12.38 13.44 -14.28
C SER A 142 12.82 12.33 -13.33
N TYR A 143 14.10 11.98 -13.40
CA TYR A 143 14.76 10.96 -12.60
C TYR A 143 16.12 11.48 -12.12
N ASN A 144 16.67 10.85 -11.07
CA ASN A 144 18.05 11.03 -10.57
C ASN A 144 18.52 12.47 -10.27
N ASP A 145 18.80 13.26 -11.31
CA ASP A 145 19.44 14.57 -11.26
C ASP A 145 18.51 15.75 -11.65
N GLY A 146 17.28 15.47 -12.06
CA GLY A 146 16.28 16.51 -12.38
C GLY A 146 16.54 17.21 -13.71
N ALA A 147 17.09 16.51 -14.70
CA ALA A 147 17.36 17.04 -16.02
C ALA A 147 16.13 17.78 -16.62
N PRO A 148 16.33 18.93 -17.29
CA PRO A 148 15.24 19.75 -17.80
C PRO A 148 14.61 19.15 -19.08
N LEU A 149 13.30 19.39 -19.25
CA LEU A 149 12.61 19.20 -20.53
C LEU A 149 12.50 20.53 -21.26
N SER A 150 12.92 20.54 -22.52
CA SER A 150 12.76 21.69 -23.41
C SER A 150 11.56 21.49 -24.33
N VAL A 151 10.75 22.53 -24.53
CA VAL A 151 9.53 22.52 -25.34
C VAL A 151 9.53 23.71 -26.31
N ASP A 152 9.23 23.45 -27.58
CA ASP A 152 9.12 24.49 -28.61
C ASP A 152 8.20 24.07 -29.78
N ASN A 153 8.01 24.95 -30.76
CA ASN A 153 7.30 24.71 -32.03
C ASN A 153 5.92 24.07 -31.86
N LEU A 154 5.11 24.60 -30.95
CA LEU A 154 3.74 24.14 -30.76
C LEU A 154 2.88 24.48 -31.98
N VAL A 155 2.15 23.49 -32.47
CA VAL A 155 1.12 23.61 -33.51
C VAL A 155 -0.16 22.99 -32.97
N ILE A 156 -1.26 23.74 -33.02
CA ILE A 156 -2.58 23.26 -32.62
C ILE A 156 -3.61 23.60 -33.68
N THR A 157 -4.41 22.60 -34.04
CA THR A 157 -5.49 22.70 -35.00
C THR A 157 -6.78 22.28 -34.32
N ALA A 158 -7.66 23.24 -34.06
CA ALA A 158 -8.98 22.96 -33.52
C ALA A 158 -10.04 23.14 -34.63
N SER A 159 -11.04 22.25 -34.62
CA SER A 159 -12.17 22.32 -35.57
C SER A 159 -13.07 23.54 -35.33
N SER A 160 -13.10 24.02 -34.08
CA SER A 160 -13.79 25.21 -33.61
C SER A 160 -13.07 25.75 -32.34
N GLY A 161 -13.65 26.73 -31.67
CA GLY A 161 -13.09 27.31 -30.45
C GLY A 161 -11.98 28.34 -30.72
N SER A 162 -11.50 28.95 -29.65
CA SER A 162 -10.40 29.90 -29.66
C SER A 162 -9.21 29.29 -28.93
N VAL A 163 -8.09 29.15 -29.62
CA VAL A 163 -6.82 28.77 -28.99
C VAL A 163 -6.27 29.98 -28.23
N ILE A 164 -5.76 29.72 -27.05
CA ILE A 164 -5.18 30.67 -26.11
C ILE A 164 -3.74 30.20 -25.82
N PHE A 165 -2.76 31.06 -26.11
CA PHE A 165 -1.35 30.81 -25.80
C PHE A 165 -0.88 31.66 -24.61
N PRO A 166 0.26 31.30 -23.98
CA PRO A 166 0.94 32.18 -23.04
C PRO A 166 1.11 33.60 -23.61
N GLY A 167 0.63 34.61 -22.87
CA GLY A 167 0.62 36.02 -23.27
C GLY A 167 -0.65 36.51 -24.00
N ASP A 168 -1.58 35.62 -24.38
CA ASP A 168 -2.88 36.02 -24.99
C ASP A 168 -3.92 36.44 -23.94
N VAL A 169 -3.74 36.03 -22.69
CA VAL A 169 -4.60 36.40 -21.56
C VAL A 169 -3.92 37.55 -20.81
N GLU A 170 -4.59 38.71 -20.69
CA GLU A 170 -4.16 39.71 -19.71
C GLU A 170 -4.25 39.04 -18.33
N VAL A 171 -3.11 38.85 -17.68
CA VAL A 171 -3.07 38.37 -16.31
C VAL A 171 -3.69 39.44 -15.42
N VAL A 172 -4.94 39.22 -15.03
CA VAL A 172 -5.61 40.03 -14.02
C VAL A 172 -5.29 39.40 -12.68
N SER A 173 -4.28 39.94 -12.01
CA SER A 173 -3.94 39.59 -10.63
C SER A 173 -5.06 40.00 -9.67
N GLY A 174 -5.52 39.06 -8.84
CA GLY A 174 -6.49 39.31 -7.77
C GLY A 174 -6.93 38.02 -7.09
N CYS A 175 -7.77 38.12 -6.06
CA CYS A 175 -8.28 36.92 -5.39
C CYS A 175 -9.21 36.10 -6.29
N THR A 176 -8.90 34.83 -6.50
CA THR A 176 -9.69 33.89 -7.32
C THR A 176 -10.63 33.00 -6.50
N ASP A 177 -10.54 33.04 -5.17
CA ASP A 177 -11.41 32.24 -4.28
C ASP A 177 -12.80 32.89 -4.14
N SER A 178 -13.84 32.22 -4.65
CA SER A 178 -15.23 32.71 -4.60
C SER A 178 -15.81 32.86 -3.19
N SER A 179 -15.20 32.25 -2.18
CA SER A 179 -15.57 32.37 -0.77
C SER A 179 -14.91 33.57 -0.06
N ALA A 180 -13.86 34.14 -0.66
CA ALA A 180 -13.20 35.34 -0.16
C ALA A 180 -14.11 36.57 -0.33
N CYS A 181 -14.08 37.46 0.66
CA CYS A 181 -14.89 38.68 0.65
C CYS A 181 -14.40 39.74 -0.34
N ASN A 182 -13.16 39.60 -0.85
CA ASN A 182 -12.61 40.41 -1.94
C ASN A 182 -12.38 39.59 -3.22
N TYR A 183 -13.11 38.48 -3.39
CA TYR A 183 -13.14 37.73 -4.63
C TYR A 183 -13.30 38.65 -5.84
N ASN A 184 -12.41 38.49 -6.81
CA ASN A 184 -12.45 39.21 -8.08
C ASN A 184 -12.79 38.21 -9.19
N SER A 185 -14.02 38.29 -9.70
CA SER A 185 -14.46 37.41 -10.80
C SER A 185 -13.71 37.59 -12.11
N GLU A 186 -12.97 38.69 -12.26
CA GLU A 186 -12.13 38.95 -13.43
C GLU A 186 -10.69 38.50 -13.23
N ALA A 187 -10.29 38.06 -12.02
CA ALA A 187 -8.94 37.62 -11.75
C ALA A 187 -8.66 36.27 -12.43
N THR A 188 -7.61 36.21 -13.23
CA THR A 188 -7.15 34.99 -13.92
C THR A 188 -5.92 34.38 -13.23
N THR A 189 -5.38 35.04 -12.21
CA THR A 189 -4.24 34.55 -11.43
C THR A 189 -4.37 35.03 -9.99
N ASN A 190 -4.34 34.08 -9.06
CA ASN A 190 -4.34 34.39 -7.63
C ASN A 190 -3.04 35.11 -7.27
N ASP A 191 -3.15 36.35 -6.81
CA ASP A 191 -2.00 37.16 -6.38
C ASP A 191 -1.76 37.09 -4.85
N GLY A 192 -2.44 36.17 -4.17
CA GLY A 192 -2.38 36.02 -2.72
C GLY A 192 -3.14 37.10 -1.96
N SER A 193 -3.93 37.94 -2.65
CA SER A 193 -4.68 39.02 -2.01
C SER A 193 -5.98 38.56 -1.33
N CYS A 194 -6.35 37.28 -1.38
CA CYS A 194 -7.61 36.80 -0.80
C CYS A 194 -7.76 37.17 0.68
N LEU A 195 -8.86 37.84 0.98
CA LEU A 195 -9.29 38.23 2.32
C LEU A 195 -10.58 37.49 2.64
N PHE A 196 -10.71 37.07 3.90
CA PHE A 196 -11.92 36.45 4.42
C PHE A 196 -12.57 37.36 5.45
N ASN A 197 -13.87 37.21 5.62
CA ASN A 197 -14.55 37.92 6.69
C ASN A 197 -14.06 37.39 8.04
N ASP A 198 -13.71 38.30 8.94
CA ASP A 198 -13.47 37.97 10.33
C ASP A 198 -14.80 37.62 11.04
N CYS A 199 -14.75 37.26 12.33
CA CYS A 199 -15.96 36.88 13.06
C CYS A 199 -16.98 38.03 13.28
N LEU A 200 -16.62 39.28 12.94
CA LEU A 200 -17.56 40.43 12.89
C LEU A 200 -18.14 40.65 11.49
N GLY A 201 -17.74 39.85 10.51
CA GLY A 201 -18.13 40.03 9.12
C GLY A 201 -17.31 41.10 8.39
N GLU A 202 -16.18 41.54 8.94
CA GLU A 202 -15.32 42.54 8.32
C GLU A 202 -14.29 41.86 7.41
N CYS A 203 -14.25 42.26 6.14
CA CYS A 203 -13.40 41.66 5.14
C CYS A 203 -11.91 41.96 5.40
N GLY A 204 -11.10 40.91 5.61
CA GLY A 204 -9.69 41.04 6.03
C GLY A 204 -9.55 41.65 7.42
N GLY A 205 -10.60 41.56 8.24
CA GLY A 205 -10.60 42.05 9.60
C GLY A 205 -9.71 41.19 10.52
N THR A 206 -9.45 41.72 11.71
CA THR A 206 -8.57 41.08 12.71
C THR A 206 -9.35 40.53 13.89
N ALA A 207 -10.69 40.50 13.83
CA ALA A 207 -11.48 39.99 14.93
C ALA A 207 -11.36 38.46 14.99
N VAL A 208 -11.00 37.95 16.15
CA VAL A 208 -10.86 36.51 16.40
C VAL A 208 -11.90 36.11 17.41
N GLU A 209 -12.49 34.93 17.25
CA GLU A 209 -13.34 34.34 18.28
C GLU A 209 -12.50 34.01 19.51
N ASP A 210 -13.03 34.31 20.68
CA ASP A 210 -12.47 33.80 21.92
C ASP A 210 -12.83 32.32 22.08
N CYS A 211 -12.29 31.65 23.10
CA CYS A 211 -12.51 30.22 23.28
C CYS A 211 -13.97 29.81 23.62
N LEU A 212 -14.91 30.77 23.73
CA LEU A 212 -16.35 30.53 23.83
C LEU A 212 -17.09 30.76 22.50
N GLY A 213 -16.36 30.96 21.40
CA GLY A 213 -16.93 31.32 20.10
C GLY A 213 -17.46 32.75 20.06
N GLN A 214 -17.03 33.63 20.98
CA GLN A 214 -17.45 35.02 20.97
C GLN A 214 -16.42 35.89 20.26
N CYS A 215 -16.85 36.55 19.18
CA CYS A 215 -15.98 37.43 18.41
C CYS A 215 -15.42 38.62 19.20
N ASN A 216 -14.09 38.81 19.18
CA ASN A 216 -13.33 39.74 20.03
C ASN A 216 -13.68 39.61 21.51
N GLY A 217 -14.07 38.41 21.93
CA GLY A 217 -14.31 38.12 23.32
C GLY A 217 -13.00 38.12 24.11
N SER A 218 -13.12 38.14 25.43
CA SER A 218 -11.97 38.18 26.34
C SER A 218 -11.69 36.82 26.98
N ALA A 219 -12.44 35.79 26.60
CA ALA A 219 -12.21 34.47 27.14
C ALA A 219 -10.89 33.91 26.61
N GLN A 220 -10.01 33.53 27.51
CA GLN A 220 -8.77 32.88 27.17
C GLN A 220 -8.82 31.47 27.71
N THR A 221 -8.23 30.54 26.96
CA THR A 221 -7.87 29.24 27.51
C THR A 221 -6.87 29.49 28.62
N ASP A 222 -7.09 28.85 29.77
CA ASP A 222 -6.06 28.81 30.79
C ASP A 222 -5.02 27.74 30.44
N SER A 223 -4.04 27.56 31.33
CA SER A 223 -2.97 26.58 31.16
C SER A 223 -3.45 25.12 31.06
N CYS A 224 -4.71 24.83 31.39
CA CYS A 224 -5.34 23.52 31.27
C CYS A 224 -6.15 23.36 29.96
N GLY A 225 -6.12 24.35 29.05
CA GLY A 225 -6.95 24.35 27.85
C GLY A 225 -8.42 24.69 28.09
N ILE A 226 -8.81 25.02 29.33
CA ILE A 226 -10.20 25.31 29.68
C ILE A 226 -10.50 26.79 29.44
N CYS A 227 -11.57 27.06 28.70
CA CYS A 227 -11.96 28.42 28.39
C CYS A 227 -12.50 29.19 29.62
N ASN A 228 -11.92 30.36 29.93
CA ASN A 228 -12.15 31.10 31.18
C ASN A 228 -11.86 30.27 32.45
N GLY A 229 -11.00 29.25 32.34
CA GLY A 229 -10.56 28.49 33.49
C GLY A 229 -9.79 29.36 34.48
N ASN A 230 -9.73 28.92 35.72
CA ASN A 230 -9.13 29.67 36.84
C ASN A 230 -7.60 29.49 36.92
N SER A 231 -6.98 28.81 35.94
CA SER A 231 -5.55 28.46 35.93
C SER A 231 -5.12 27.68 37.18
N ASN A 232 -6.05 26.93 37.78
CA ASN A 232 -5.78 26.02 38.87
C ASN A 232 -5.29 24.69 38.27
N PRO A 233 -4.08 24.23 38.60
CA PRO A 233 -3.60 22.92 38.17
C PRO A 233 -4.55 21.78 38.54
N ASP A 234 -5.27 21.89 39.67
CA ASP A 234 -6.27 20.88 40.08
C ASP A 234 -7.53 20.87 39.17
N ASP A 235 -7.72 21.88 38.31
CA ASP A 235 -8.81 21.94 37.34
C ASP A 235 -8.41 21.28 35.99
N CYS A 236 -7.13 20.89 35.80
CA CYS A 236 -6.64 20.13 34.64
C CYS A 236 -6.97 18.63 34.71
N GLY A 237 -7.79 18.19 35.67
CA GLY A 237 -8.03 16.79 36.02
C GLY A 237 -8.68 15.90 34.95
N ASP A 238 -8.97 16.43 33.76
CA ASP A 238 -9.44 15.67 32.60
C ASP A 238 -8.49 15.92 31.39
N SER A 239 -7.19 15.57 31.50
CA SER A 239 -6.30 15.58 30.34
C SER A 239 -6.70 14.48 29.37
N LEU A 240 -7.35 14.84 28.26
CA LEU A 240 -7.79 13.87 27.26
C LEU A 240 -6.66 13.37 26.35
N ILE A 241 -5.41 13.77 26.60
CA ILE A 241 -4.20 13.18 26.01
C ILE A 241 -3.38 12.51 27.10
N PHE A 242 -3.07 11.23 26.93
CA PHE A 242 -2.44 10.41 27.97
C PHE A 242 -1.74 9.18 27.39
N PHE A 243 -0.96 8.47 28.20
CA PHE A 243 -0.33 7.21 27.83
C PHE A 243 -1.34 6.06 27.87
N SER A 244 -1.55 5.43 26.72
CA SER A 244 -2.41 4.25 26.57
C SER A 244 -1.65 2.94 26.73
N GLU A 245 -0.37 2.89 26.36
CA GLU A 245 0.46 1.69 26.51
C GLU A 245 1.94 2.02 26.77
N TYR A 246 2.62 1.17 27.53
CA TYR A 246 4.05 1.24 27.82
C TYR A 246 4.63 -0.18 27.85
N ALA A 247 5.78 -0.40 27.22
CA ALA A 247 6.45 -1.70 27.30
C ALA A 247 7.93 -1.60 27.64
N GLU A 248 8.35 -2.46 28.56
CA GLU A 248 9.74 -2.82 28.83
C GLU A 248 9.92 -4.32 28.57
N GLY A 249 10.12 -4.66 27.29
CA GLY A 249 10.30 -6.02 26.81
C GLY A 249 11.75 -6.48 26.77
N THR A 250 11.96 -7.68 26.25
CA THR A 250 13.31 -8.25 26.12
C THR A 250 14.20 -7.41 25.20
N SER A 251 15.47 -7.25 25.58
CA SER A 251 16.46 -6.51 24.80
C SER A 251 16.04 -5.05 24.54
N ASN A 252 15.62 -4.73 23.31
CA ASN A 252 15.26 -3.39 22.89
C ASN A 252 13.77 -3.26 22.59
N ASN A 253 12.95 -4.27 22.90
CA ASN A 253 11.51 -4.20 22.66
C ASN A 253 10.88 -3.23 23.66
N LYS A 254 10.89 -1.95 23.31
CA LYS A 254 10.51 -0.85 24.20
C LYS A 254 9.74 0.19 23.41
N TYR A 255 8.64 0.66 23.99
CA TYR A 255 7.85 1.75 23.41
C TYR A 255 7.01 2.44 24.47
N ILE A 256 6.49 3.62 24.11
CA ILE A 256 5.47 4.37 24.81
C ILE A 256 4.44 4.80 23.76
N GLU A 257 3.17 4.58 24.04
CA GLU A 257 2.04 4.97 23.20
C GLU A 257 1.26 6.11 23.86
N ILE A 258 0.93 7.13 23.07
CA ILE A 258 0.17 8.31 23.46
C ILE A 258 -1.19 8.26 22.76
N TYR A 259 -2.29 8.42 23.49
CA TYR A 259 -3.64 8.39 22.97
C TYR A 259 -4.33 9.76 23.06
N ASN A 260 -5.11 10.11 22.04
CA ASN A 260 -6.01 11.26 22.05
C ASN A 260 -7.47 10.81 22.31
N GLY A 261 -7.89 10.85 23.57
CA GLY A 261 -9.27 10.61 24.01
C GLY A 261 -10.22 11.80 23.83
N SER A 262 -9.77 12.89 23.21
CA SER A 262 -10.61 14.07 22.96
C SER A 262 -11.49 13.91 21.73
N ASN A 263 -12.37 14.90 21.48
CA ASN A 263 -13.20 14.95 20.28
C ASN A 263 -12.63 15.89 19.20
N SER A 264 -11.38 16.33 19.35
CA SER A 264 -10.69 17.24 18.43
C SER A 264 -9.28 16.75 18.12
N GLU A 265 -8.76 17.12 16.96
CA GLU A 265 -7.35 16.88 16.64
C GLU A 265 -6.43 17.67 17.61
N ILE A 266 -5.32 17.05 17.98
CA ILE A 266 -4.30 17.64 18.85
C ILE A 266 -2.98 17.74 18.08
N ASP A 267 -2.35 18.92 18.08
CA ASP A 267 -0.99 19.08 17.55
C ASP A 267 0.01 18.64 18.63
N LEU A 268 0.69 17.50 18.40
CA LEU A 268 1.69 16.97 19.34
C LEU A 268 2.91 17.88 19.48
N SER A 269 3.16 18.82 18.55
CA SER A 269 4.26 19.77 18.68
C SER A 269 4.10 20.76 19.84
N ASP A 270 2.91 20.84 20.44
CA ASP A 270 2.67 21.56 21.70
C ASP A 270 3.09 20.75 22.95
N TYR A 271 3.49 19.49 22.78
CA TYR A 271 3.84 18.54 23.83
C TYR A 271 5.24 17.96 23.64
N SER A 272 5.75 17.30 24.67
CA SER A 272 7.02 16.59 24.67
C SER A 272 6.96 15.43 25.67
N LEU A 273 7.87 14.45 25.53
CA LEU A 273 8.13 13.49 26.58
C LEU A 273 9.35 13.94 27.37
N SER A 274 9.13 14.34 28.61
CA SER A 274 10.21 14.60 29.57
C SER A 274 10.53 13.32 30.33
N SER A 275 11.79 13.11 30.70
CA SER A 275 12.18 11.91 31.45
C SER A 275 13.24 12.15 32.52
N CYS A 276 13.32 11.21 33.46
CA CYS A 276 14.36 11.12 34.47
C CYS A 276 14.93 9.71 34.55
N SER A 277 16.24 9.63 34.79
CA SER A 277 16.89 8.33 34.96
C SER A 277 16.80 7.88 36.40
N ASN A 278 16.38 6.64 36.65
CA ASN A 278 16.30 6.05 38.00
C ASN A 278 15.52 6.93 39.00
N GLY A 279 14.42 7.55 38.55
CA GLY A 279 13.73 8.59 39.31
C GLY A 279 14.49 9.93 39.36
N CYS A 280 13.75 11.04 39.38
CA CYS A 280 14.38 12.36 39.45
C CYS A 280 15.00 12.62 40.84
N ASP A 281 16.27 12.27 41.03
CA ASP A 281 16.99 12.30 42.32
C ASP A 281 16.99 13.68 43.01
N ASP A 282 16.87 14.77 42.26
CA ASP A 282 16.79 16.14 42.82
C ASP A 282 15.36 16.55 43.23
N SER A 283 14.37 15.73 42.90
CA SER A 283 12.93 15.84 43.19
C SER A 283 12.27 17.14 42.73
N VAL A 284 12.92 17.92 41.86
CA VAL A 284 12.45 19.26 41.46
C VAL A 284 12.56 19.48 39.95
N SER A 285 13.51 18.85 39.26
CA SER A 285 13.74 19.00 37.82
C SER A 285 13.61 17.67 37.09
N TRP A 286 13.18 17.75 35.83
CA TRP A 286 13.45 16.70 34.86
C TRP A 286 14.98 16.62 34.60
N ASP A 287 15.55 15.42 34.58
CA ASP A 287 16.95 15.25 34.15
C ASP A 287 17.08 15.55 32.65
N TYR A 288 16.07 15.13 31.89
CA TYR A 288 15.94 15.31 30.46
C TYR A 288 14.55 15.93 30.16
N PRO A 289 14.40 17.26 30.34
CA PRO A 289 13.19 17.95 29.89
C PRO A 289 13.14 17.91 28.36
N ASP A 290 11.93 17.75 27.80
CA ASP A 290 11.69 17.71 26.36
C ASP A 290 12.58 16.67 25.62
N ASN A 291 12.76 15.50 26.23
CA ASN A 291 13.68 14.46 25.73
C ASN A 291 13.24 13.89 24.38
N VAL A 292 11.92 13.77 24.20
CA VAL A 292 11.30 13.50 22.89
C VAL A 292 10.43 14.70 22.54
N THR A 293 10.69 15.28 21.36
CA THR A 293 9.89 16.35 20.76
C THR A 293 9.28 15.88 19.45
N PHE A 294 8.15 16.45 19.09
CA PHE A 294 7.42 16.14 17.86
C PHE A 294 7.57 17.28 16.85
N ASP A 295 7.66 16.93 15.56
CA ASP A 295 7.76 17.92 14.49
C ASP A 295 6.47 18.77 14.42
N SER A 296 6.62 20.03 13.97
CA SER A 296 5.48 20.94 13.85
C SER A 296 4.44 20.39 12.85
N GLY A 297 3.18 20.35 13.26
CA GLY A 297 2.09 19.82 12.45
C GLY A 297 1.92 18.30 12.56
N THR A 298 2.54 17.64 13.55
CA THR A 298 2.21 16.26 13.92
C THR A 298 0.83 16.25 14.58
N MET A 299 -0.21 16.07 13.75
CA MET A 299 -1.61 16.07 14.18
C MET A 299 -2.05 14.66 14.60
N LEU A 300 -2.49 14.52 15.84
CA LEU A 300 -3.10 13.30 16.37
C LEU A 300 -4.62 13.43 16.36
N LEU A 301 -5.32 12.61 15.57
CA LEU A 301 -6.78 12.71 15.40
C LEU A 301 -7.53 12.19 16.65
N PRO A 302 -8.83 12.54 16.81
CA PRO A 302 -9.66 11.98 17.87
C PRO A 302 -9.70 10.44 17.83
N GLY A 303 -9.34 9.80 18.92
CA GLY A 303 -9.33 8.35 19.06
C GLY A 303 -8.10 7.64 18.47
N ASP A 304 -7.15 8.38 17.90
CA ASP A 304 -5.90 7.80 17.38
C ASP A 304 -4.80 7.76 18.47
N VAL A 305 -3.76 6.99 18.19
CA VAL A 305 -2.56 6.84 19.00
C VAL A 305 -1.29 7.30 18.28
N TYR A 306 -0.23 7.58 19.03
CA TYR A 306 1.10 7.90 18.53
C TYR A 306 2.16 7.12 19.31
N VAL A 307 2.97 6.32 18.61
CA VAL A 307 3.92 5.38 19.22
C VAL A 307 5.36 5.88 19.09
N VAL A 308 6.03 6.00 20.23
CA VAL A 308 7.48 6.24 20.31
C VAL A 308 8.18 4.94 20.68
N CYS A 309 8.96 4.36 19.77
CA CYS A 309 9.57 3.04 19.93
C CYS A 309 11.09 3.03 19.82
N HIS A 310 11.76 1.98 20.30
CA HIS A 310 13.16 1.77 20.00
C HIS A 310 13.35 1.26 18.55
N SER A 311 14.33 1.80 17.83
CA SER A 311 14.64 1.47 16.41
C SER A 311 15.13 0.04 16.14
N SER A 312 15.12 -0.83 17.15
CA SER A 312 15.60 -2.21 17.09
C SER A 312 14.72 -3.11 17.96
N SER A 313 13.47 -2.68 18.12
CA SER A 313 12.41 -3.49 18.71
C SER A 313 12.01 -4.62 17.75
N ASP A 314 11.18 -5.50 18.26
CA ASP A 314 10.46 -6.50 17.48
C ASP A 314 9.79 -5.88 16.23
N PRO A 315 9.80 -6.57 15.07
CA PRO A 315 9.13 -6.11 13.85
C PRO A 315 7.66 -5.71 14.04
N GLN A 316 6.92 -6.36 14.95
CA GLN A 316 5.54 -5.98 15.26
C GLN A 316 5.48 -4.56 15.83
N ILE A 317 6.32 -4.25 16.82
CA ILE A 317 6.42 -2.90 17.39
C ILE A 317 6.83 -1.87 16.34
N LEU A 318 7.74 -2.24 15.43
CA LEU A 318 8.22 -1.33 14.38
C LEU A 318 7.15 -1.02 13.32
N THR A 319 6.11 -1.85 13.20
CA THR A 319 5.02 -1.63 12.23
C THR A 319 4.14 -0.47 12.65
N ASP A 320 3.85 -0.35 13.94
CA ASP A 320 3.01 0.72 14.50
C ASP A 320 3.83 1.91 15.02
N CYS A 321 5.14 1.90 14.82
CA CYS A 321 6.03 2.95 15.35
C CYS A 321 6.03 4.22 14.49
N ASP A 322 5.53 5.32 15.06
CA ASP A 322 5.54 6.63 14.41
C ASP A 322 6.89 7.36 14.55
N GLN A 323 7.54 7.22 15.72
CA GLN A 323 8.81 7.88 16.01
C GLN A 323 9.79 6.98 16.73
N GLN A 324 11.03 6.96 16.26
CA GLN A 324 12.09 6.16 16.88
C GLN A 324 12.86 6.96 17.95
N PHE A 325 13.07 6.35 19.11
CA PHE A 325 13.86 6.90 20.21
C PHE A 325 14.66 5.81 20.95
N THR A 326 15.96 6.04 21.16
CA THR A 326 16.87 5.02 21.70
C THR A 326 16.81 4.87 23.22
N TYR A 327 16.59 5.96 23.96
CA TYR A 327 16.77 5.97 25.41
C TYR A 327 15.44 5.82 26.17
N LEU A 328 14.64 4.83 25.75
CA LEU A 328 13.41 4.46 26.45
C LEU A 328 13.73 3.72 27.76
N SER A 329 12.74 3.73 28.66
CA SER A 329 12.89 3.24 30.02
C SER A 329 13.39 1.79 30.10
N ASN A 330 14.21 1.50 31.12
CA ASN A 330 14.61 0.14 31.51
C ASN A 330 13.94 -0.32 32.82
N GLY A 331 12.79 0.26 33.14
CA GLY A 331 11.90 -0.12 34.24
C GLY A 331 11.91 0.87 35.39
N ASP A 332 13.05 1.47 35.72
CA ASP A 332 13.23 2.40 36.86
C ASP A 332 13.21 3.89 36.47
N ASP A 333 13.15 4.20 35.18
CA ASP A 333 13.05 5.56 34.67
C ASP A 333 11.63 6.14 34.75
N VAL A 334 11.53 7.47 34.75
CA VAL A 334 10.26 8.21 34.74
C VAL A 334 10.05 8.84 33.38
N PHE A 335 8.85 8.75 32.84
CA PHE A 335 8.43 9.48 31.63
C PHE A 335 7.16 10.27 31.92
N GLY A 336 7.16 11.55 31.58
CA GLY A 336 5.99 12.43 31.67
C GLY A 336 5.65 13.03 30.32
N LEU A 337 4.38 12.99 29.95
CA LEU A 337 3.85 13.75 28.83
C LEU A 337 3.69 15.20 29.29
N THR A 338 4.52 16.11 28.78
CA THR A 338 4.60 17.50 29.23
C THR A 338 4.13 18.47 28.16
N GLN A 339 3.30 19.44 28.54
CA GLN A 339 2.93 20.52 27.64
C GLN A 339 4.04 21.59 27.62
N ILE A 340 4.59 21.89 26.44
CA ILE A 340 5.78 22.75 26.30
C ILE A 340 5.52 24.19 26.77
N SER A 341 4.33 24.72 26.48
CA SER A 341 4.00 26.13 26.75
C SER A 341 3.86 26.44 28.24
N THR A 342 3.46 25.46 29.05
CA THR A 342 3.12 25.62 30.47
C THR A 342 4.05 24.85 31.40
N GLY A 343 4.70 23.79 30.91
CA GLY A 343 5.47 22.83 31.69
C GLY A 343 4.63 21.89 32.55
N LEU A 344 3.30 21.85 32.32
CA LEU A 344 2.40 20.95 33.04
C LEU A 344 2.60 19.51 32.57
N VAL A 345 2.44 18.57 33.49
CA VAL A 345 2.44 17.12 33.22
C VAL A 345 1.00 16.70 32.96
N MET A 346 0.74 16.16 31.77
CA MET A 346 -0.56 15.67 31.33
C MET A 346 -0.79 14.24 31.83
N ASP A 347 0.27 13.43 31.81
CA ASP A 347 0.27 12.05 32.29
C ASP A 347 1.69 11.62 32.63
N ILE A 348 1.85 10.65 33.53
CA ILE A 348 3.18 10.20 33.99
C ILE A 348 3.25 8.69 34.24
N ILE A 349 4.38 8.09 33.88
CA ILE A 349 4.78 6.73 34.22
C ILE A 349 6.00 6.81 35.14
N GLY A 350 5.87 6.25 36.34
CA GLY A 350 6.87 6.34 37.42
C GLY A 350 6.75 7.62 38.27
N SER A 351 7.42 7.65 39.43
CA SER A 351 7.35 8.80 40.35
C SER A 351 8.62 9.65 40.32
N ILE A 352 8.46 10.97 40.30
CA ILE A 352 9.54 11.93 40.53
C ILE A 352 10.04 11.76 41.97
N GLY A 353 11.34 11.52 42.15
CA GLY A 353 11.94 11.35 43.46
C GLY A 353 13.05 10.31 43.48
N ASN A 354 13.12 9.53 44.55
CA ASN A 354 14.18 8.53 44.71
C ASN A 354 13.99 7.36 43.75
N ASP A 355 15.12 6.76 43.38
CA ASP A 355 15.22 5.47 42.66
C ASP A 355 14.31 4.37 43.25
N PRO A 356 13.40 3.78 42.43
CA PRO A 356 12.52 2.69 42.86
C PRO A 356 13.26 1.34 43.00
N GLY A 357 14.50 1.24 42.52
CA GLY A 357 15.29 0.02 42.48
C GLY A 357 15.26 -0.62 41.10
N ASP A 358 14.49 -1.69 40.93
CA ASP A 358 14.41 -2.41 39.66
C ASP A 358 13.27 -1.90 38.76
N GLY A 359 12.18 -1.38 39.34
CA GLY A 359 11.07 -0.77 38.63
C GLY A 359 9.99 -0.28 39.59
N TRP A 360 8.99 0.41 39.07
CA TRP A 360 7.86 0.93 39.84
C TRP A 360 6.82 -0.16 40.08
N ASP A 361 6.25 -0.22 41.28
CA ASP A 361 5.09 -1.08 41.56
C ASP A 361 3.86 -0.59 40.77
N VAL A 362 3.12 -1.52 40.16
CA VAL A 362 1.91 -1.23 39.37
C VAL A 362 0.79 -2.18 39.75
N CYS A 363 -0.31 -1.64 40.23
CA CYS A 363 -1.56 -2.34 40.51
C CYS A 363 -1.42 -3.58 41.41
N GLY A 364 -0.45 -3.56 42.33
CA GLY A 364 -0.12 -4.67 43.22
C GLY A 364 0.95 -5.63 42.69
N THR A 365 1.42 -5.44 41.47
CA THR A 365 2.59 -6.12 40.90
C THR A 365 3.86 -5.36 41.29
N THR A 366 4.78 -6.03 41.98
CA THR A 366 6.05 -5.45 42.38
C THR A 366 6.99 -5.29 41.17
N ASN A 367 7.61 -4.11 41.00
CA ASN A 367 8.41 -3.75 39.81
C ASN A 367 7.63 -3.92 38.48
N GLY A 368 6.33 -3.62 38.47
CA GLY A 368 5.45 -3.81 37.31
C GLY A 368 5.81 -3.00 36.05
N THR A 369 6.69 -1.99 36.12
CA THR A 369 7.22 -1.30 34.92
C THR A 369 8.44 -2.00 34.31
N LYS A 370 9.02 -3.00 34.98
CA LYS A 370 10.18 -3.76 34.47
C LYS A 370 9.73 -5.11 33.95
N ASP A 371 10.21 -5.53 32.79
CA ASP A 371 9.92 -6.82 32.17
C ASP A 371 8.40 -7.07 32.00
N HIS A 372 7.61 -6.04 31.66
CA HIS A 372 6.15 -6.12 31.48
C HIS A 372 5.66 -5.14 30.39
N THR A 373 4.45 -5.38 29.91
CA THR A 373 3.66 -4.38 29.17
C THR A 373 2.53 -3.85 30.05
N LEU A 374 2.32 -2.54 30.02
CA LEU A 374 1.27 -1.85 30.75
C LEU A 374 0.27 -1.30 29.74
N VAL A 375 -0.98 -1.74 29.83
CA VAL A 375 -2.08 -1.26 28.98
C VAL A 375 -3.06 -0.48 29.84
N ARG A 376 -3.45 0.72 29.40
CA ARG A 376 -4.43 1.54 30.09
C ARG A 376 -5.82 0.90 29.95
N MET A 377 -6.59 0.86 31.05
CA MET A 377 -7.96 0.34 31.00
C MET A 377 -8.86 1.25 30.16
N SER A 378 -9.79 0.68 29.38
CA SER A 378 -10.75 1.46 28.57
C SER A 378 -11.71 2.33 29.37
N SER A 379 -11.85 2.08 30.68
CA SER A 379 -12.63 2.94 31.57
C SER A 379 -11.92 4.25 31.93
N VAL A 380 -10.64 4.40 31.57
CA VAL A 380 -9.85 5.60 31.82
C VAL A 380 -10.03 6.55 30.64
N ASP A 381 -10.55 7.74 30.93
CA ASP A 381 -10.83 8.79 29.96
C ASP A 381 -9.93 10.02 30.11
N SER A 382 -8.98 10.00 31.06
CA SER A 382 -8.05 11.10 31.30
C SER A 382 -6.69 10.64 31.82
N GLY A 383 -5.63 11.39 31.51
CA GLY A 383 -4.29 11.22 32.05
C GLY A 383 -4.16 11.60 33.53
N ASN A 384 -3.08 11.12 34.16
CA ASN A 384 -2.83 11.29 35.57
C ASN A 384 -1.41 11.83 35.82
N ASP A 385 -1.30 13.03 36.39
CA ASP A 385 -0.02 13.69 36.66
C ASP A 385 0.70 13.15 37.90
N ASN A 386 0.06 12.23 38.63
CA ASN A 386 0.58 11.60 39.84
C ASN A 386 0.51 10.09 39.71
N TRP A 387 1.65 9.46 39.43
CA TRP A 387 1.78 8.01 39.27
C TRP A 387 1.10 7.19 40.36
N LEU A 388 1.14 7.62 41.62
CA LEU A 388 0.53 6.84 42.70
C LEU A 388 -0.99 6.80 42.62
N GLU A 389 -1.64 7.78 42.00
CA GLU A 389 -3.09 7.79 41.80
C GLU A 389 -3.52 6.85 40.67
N SER A 390 -2.65 6.52 39.71
CA SER A 390 -2.95 5.58 38.62
C SER A 390 -2.41 4.16 38.82
N SER A 391 -1.36 4.00 39.65
CA SER A 391 -0.62 2.73 39.79
C SER A 391 -0.89 1.97 41.08
N ASN A 392 -1.62 2.53 42.06
CA ASN A 392 -1.88 1.80 43.31
C ASN A 392 -3.00 0.76 43.14
N SER A 393 -3.12 -0.20 44.07
CA SER A 393 -4.10 -1.29 43.96
C SER A 393 -5.57 -0.88 44.11
N GLU A 394 -5.86 0.29 44.68
CA GLU A 394 -7.24 0.79 44.92
C GLU A 394 -7.75 1.72 43.81
N SER A 395 -6.85 2.43 43.13
CA SER A 395 -7.15 3.34 42.01
C SER A 395 -6.39 2.95 40.74
N CYS A 396 -6.14 1.65 40.59
CA CYS A 396 -5.43 1.10 39.45
C CYS A 396 -6.12 1.47 38.13
N GLU A 397 -5.36 2.09 37.23
CA GLU A 397 -5.76 2.46 35.86
C GLU A 397 -5.11 1.56 34.80
N TRP A 398 -4.23 0.64 35.20
CA TRP A 398 -3.38 -0.16 34.32
C TRP A 398 -3.66 -1.66 34.43
N VAL A 399 -3.62 -2.36 33.31
CA VAL A 399 -3.49 -3.81 33.27
C VAL A 399 -2.03 -4.15 33.04
N VAL A 400 -1.46 -4.96 33.94
CA VAL A 400 -0.05 -5.38 33.88
C VAL A 400 0.01 -6.73 33.18
N LEU A 401 0.51 -6.73 31.95
CA LEU A 401 0.69 -7.92 31.11
C LEU A 401 2.12 -8.44 31.19
N ASN A 402 2.29 -9.72 30.83
CA ASN A 402 3.60 -10.36 30.80
C ASN A 402 4.58 -9.61 29.87
N GLN A 403 5.88 -9.84 30.09
CA GLN A 403 6.90 -9.36 29.18
C GLN A 403 6.58 -9.81 27.75
N ASN A 404 6.75 -8.90 26.79
CA ASN A 404 6.57 -9.14 25.37
C ASN A 404 5.13 -9.31 24.87
N SER A 405 4.15 -8.75 25.57
CA SER A 405 2.77 -8.68 25.10
C SER A 405 2.51 -7.32 24.43
N TRP A 406 2.25 -7.25 23.12
CA TRP A 406 1.95 -6.00 22.39
C TRP A 406 0.79 -6.12 21.40
N CYS A 407 -0.17 -7.01 21.70
CA CYS A 407 -1.35 -7.21 20.86
C CYS A 407 -2.32 -6.02 20.85
N TYR A 408 -2.12 -5.04 21.74
CA TYR A 408 -2.94 -3.85 21.87
C TYR A 408 -2.31 -2.61 21.23
N LEU A 409 -1.02 -2.68 20.90
CA LEU A 409 -0.24 -1.59 20.32
C LEU A 409 -0.89 -1.10 19.03
N GLY A 410 -0.91 0.22 18.85
CA GLY A 410 -1.45 0.87 17.67
C GLY A 410 -2.95 1.21 17.79
N SER A 411 -3.60 0.94 18.93
CA SER A 411 -5.00 1.31 19.14
C SER A 411 -5.38 1.47 20.60
N HIS A 412 -6.40 2.30 20.87
CA HIS A 412 -7.03 2.42 22.19
C HIS A 412 -8.43 3.07 22.01
N PRO A 413 -9.47 2.76 22.81
CA PRO A 413 -9.54 1.88 23.98
C PRO A 413 -9.87 0.41 23.67
N HIS A 414 -9.63 -0.50 24.63
CA HIS A 414 -9.97 -1.94 24.52
C HIS A 414 -11.02 -2.39 25.53
N GLU A 415 -12.12 -3.01 25.07
CA GLU A 415 -13.24 -3.39 25.93
C GLU A 415 -12.85 -4.44 27.00
N GLU A 416 -12.02 -5.43 26.65
CA GLU A 416 -11.41 -6.35 27.62
C GLU A 416 -9.91 -6.50 27.32
N VAL A 417 -9.07 -6.13 28.29
CA VAL A 417 -7.62 -6.34 28.22
C VAL A 417 -7.33 -7.66 28.92
N LEU A 418 -7.09 -8.70 28.13
CA LEU A 418 -6.60 -9.99 28.59
C LEU A 418 -5.10 -10.06 28.29
N ALA A 419 -4.37 -10.93 28.97
CA ALA A 419 -2.98 -11.13 28.60
C ALA A 419 -2.91 -11.60 27.15
N CYS A 420 -2.06 -10.94 26.34
CA CYS A 420 -1.53 -11.51 25.10
C CYS A 420 -0.61 -12.70 25.46
N ASP A 421 -1.08 -13.62 26.28
CA ASP A 421 -0.38 -14.85 26.58
C ASP A 421 -0.64 -15.76 25.38
N GLY A 422 0.35 -15.89 24.50
CA GLY A 422 0.45 -17.08 23.64
C GLY A 422 0.56 -18.31 24.53
N GLY A 423 -0.57 -18.73 25.11
CA GLY A 423 -0.57 -19.45 26.38
C GLY A 423 -1.95 -19.77 26.98
N SER A 424 -2.79 -20.46 26.21
CA SER A 424 -3.91 -21.31 26.64
C SER A 424 -5.31 -20.67 26.71
N SER A 425 -6.00 -20.78 25.58
CA SER A 425 -7.38 -21.27 25.55
C SER A 425 -7.34 -22.66 24.91
N ASP A 426 -7.57 -23.72 25.71
CA ASP A 426 -7.66 -25.13 25.30
C ASP A 426 -8.86 -25.39 24.35
N ASN A 427 -9.09 -24.56 23.34
CA ASN A 427 -10.29 -24.68 22.52
C ASN A 427 -10.14 -24.19 21.07
N GLU A 428 -8.94 -23.85 20.60
CA GLU A 428 -8.71 -23.76 19.15
C GLU A 428 -8.55 -25.17 18.57
N VAL A 429 -9.32 -25.47 17.53
CA VAL A 429 -9.28 -26.75 16.83
C VAL A 429 -8.59 -26.45 15.51
N CYS A 430 -7.28 -26.68 15.47
CA CYS A 430 -6.39 -26.26 14.38
C CYS A 430 -6.58 -27.02 13.05
N ASP A 431 -7.67 -27.75 12.87
CA ASP A 431 -7.93 -28.62 11.73
C ASP A 431 -9.41 -28.69 11.29
N ASP A 432 -10.29 -27.82 11.80
CA ASP A 432 -11.74 -27.90 11.54
C ASP A 432 -12.31 -26.84 10.59
N GLY A 433 -11.48 -25.91 10.11
CA GLY A 433 -11.89 -24.88 9.15
C GLY A 433 -12.78 -23.79 9.77
N ILE A 434 -12.75 -23.65 11.09
CA ILE A 434 -13.53 -22.68 11.85
C ILE A 434 -12.57 -21.91 12.76
N ASP A 435 -12.76 -20.60 12.81
CA ASP A 435 -12.15 -19.71 13.79
C ASP A 435 -12.79 -20.00 15.16
N ASN A 436 -12.19 -20.89 15.97
CA ASN A 436 -12.81 -21.40 17.19
C ASN A 436 -12.69 -20.40 18.36
N ASP A 437 -11.72 -19.49 18.32
CA ASP A 437 -11.48 -18.47 19.33
C ASP A 437 -11.90 -17.04 18.93
N GLY A 438 -12.20 -16.81 17.65
CA GLY A 438 -12.82 -15.61 17.11
C GLY A 438 -11.86 -14.49 16.73
N ASP A 439 -10.57 -14.78 16.56
CA ASP A 439 -9.53 -13.78 16.28
C ASP A 439 -9.43 -13.40 14.78
N GLY A 440 -10.16 -14.12 13.92
CA GLY A 440 -10.25 -13.90 12.49
C GLY A 440 -9.26 -14.70 11.65
N TYR A 441 -8.40 -15.49 12.28
CA TYR A 441 -7.57 -16.50 11.67
C TYR A 441 -8.22 -17.89 11.84
N ILE A 442 -7.82 -18.85 11.01
CA ILE A 442 -8.39 -20.21 11.02
C ILE A 442 -7.27 -21.22 10.97
N ASP A 443 -7.38 -22.30 11.74
CA ASP A 443 -6.46 -23.45 11.68
C ASP A 443 -4.97 -23.00 11.77
N CYS A 444 -4.07 -23.50 10.91
CA CYS A 444 -2.65 -23.12 10.93
C CYS A 444 -2.31 -21.71 10.40
N ASP A 445 -3.31 -20.96 9.89
CA ASP A 445 -3.13 -19.52 9.65
C ASP A 445 -3.28 -18.72 10.96
N ASP A 446 -3.72 -19.37 12.05
CA ASP A 446 -3.87 -18.83 13.39
C ASP A 446 -2.55 -18.94 14.19
N PHE A 447 -2.14 -17.84 14.81
CA PHE A 447 -0.91 -17.76 15.60
C PHE A 447 -1.01 -18.49 16.95
N ASP A 448 -2.22 -18.80 17.41
CA ASP A 448 -2.50 -19.58 18.61
C ASP A 448 -2.49 -21.10 18.34
N CYS A 449 -2.36 -21.51 17.08
CA CYS A 449 -2.14 -22.90 16.67
C CYS A 449 -0.65 -23.30 16.66
N ASP A 450 -0.28 -24.21 17.57
CA ASP A 450 1.01 -24.93 17.53
C ASP A 450 0.85 -26.13 16.57
N CYS A 451 0.90 -25.88 15.26
CA CYS A 451 0.88 -26.91 14.19
C CYS A 451 2.21 -27.71 14.17
N GLY A 452 2.50 -28.33 15.31
CA GLY A 452 3.74 -29.03 15.60
C GLY A 452 3.81 -30.38 14.92
N GLY A 453 4.14 -30.40 13.63
CA GLY A 453 4.58 -31.56 12.86
C GLY A 453 3.50 -32.61 12.58
N GLU A 454 3.38 -32.97 11.30
CA GLU A 454 2.41 -33.91 10.75
C GLU A 454 2.21 -35.22 11.56
N ASP A 455 0.96 -35.57 11.92
CA ASP A 455 0.60 -36.93 12.34
C ASP A 455 0.47 -37.79 11.09
N CYS A 456 1.57 -38.45 10.76
CA CYS A 456 1.78 -39.27 9.56
C CYS A 456 0.85 -40.49 9.36
N SER A 457 -0.33 -40.56 10.00
CA SER A 457 -1.23 -41.70 9.94
C SER A 457 -2.74 -41.39 10.05
N ASN A 458 -3.14 -40.13 10.15
CA ASN A 458 -4.52 -39.75 10.45
C ASN A 458 -5.33 -39.31 9.21
N GLY A 459 -4.68 -39.08 8.07
CA GLY A 459 -5.32 -38.68 6.80
C GLY A 459 -5.74 -37.21 6.72
N ILE A 460 -5.17 -36.35 7.55
CA ILE A 460 -5.37 -34.90 7.63
C ILE A 460 -4.00 -34.24 7.40
N ASP A 461 -4.01 -33.02 6.88
CA ASP A 461 -2.83 -32.16 6.72
C ASP A 461 -2.71 -31.34 8.02
N ASP A 462 -1.98 -31.87 9.01
CA ASP A 462 -1.91 -31.33 10.37
C ASP A 462 -0.95 -30.13 10.48
N ASP A 463 -0.05 -29.92 9.51
CA ASP A 463 0.85 -28.76 9.46
C ASP A 463 0.56 -27.74 8.34
N GLY A 464 -0.44 -28.01 7.51
CA GLY A 464 -1.07 -27.06 6.59
C GLY A 464 -0.29 -26.80 5.31
N ASP A 465 0.71 -27.63 4.98
CA ASP A 465 1.58 -27.43 3.82
C ASP A 465 1.01 -28.02 2.50
N SER A 466 -0.22 -28.54 2.57
CA SER A 466 -0.98 -29.22 1.51
C SER A 466 -0.57 -30.67 1.23
N PHE A 467 0.34 -31.24 2.01
CA PHE A 467 0.66 -32.65 1.99
C PHE A 467 0.01 -33.35 3.19
N ILE A 468 -0.23 -34.67 3.05
CA ILE A 468 -0.99 -35.45 4.05
C ILE A 468 -0.23 -36.74 4.33
N ASP A 469 -0.12 -37.07 5.61
CA ASP A 469 0.52 -38.27 6.14
C ASP A 469 1.93 -38.50 5.53
N CYS A 470 2.19 -39.70 5.00
CA CYS A 470 3.47 -40.09 4.43
C CYS A 470 3.79 -39.44 3.08
N ASN A 471 2.87 -38.64 2.51
CA ASN A 471 3.18 -37.80 1.35
C ASN A 471 3.80 -36.47 1.78
N ASP A 472 3.77 -36.18 3.07
CA ASP A 472 4.41 -35.03 3.69
C ASP A 472 5.94 -35.25 3.83
N PHE A 473 6.71 -34.21 3.53
CA PHE A 473 8.17 -34.24 3.67
C PHE A 473 8.60 -34.31 5.15
N ASP A 474 7.82 -33.74 6.05
CA ASP A 474 8.06 -33.70 7.49
C ASP A 474 7.75 -35.05 8.16
N CYS A 475 7.02 -35.94 7.47
CA CYS A 475 6.85 -37.35 7.82
C CYS A 475 8.03 -38.27 7.49
N SER A 476 9.12 -37.72 6.95
CA SER A 476 10.30 -38.49 6.54
C SER A 476 10.96 -39.24 7.72
N GLY A 477 10.80 -40.57 7.73
CA GLY A 477 11.36 -41.46 8.74
C GLY A 477 10.45 -41.77 9.93
N ASN A 478 9.17 -41.34 9.89
CA ASN A 478 8.17 -41.72 10.89
C ASN A 478 7.84 -43.22 10.79
N SER A 479 7.76 -43.90 11.94
CA SER A 479 7.44 -45.32 12.05
C SER A 479 6.03 -45.68 11.54
N ALA A 480 5.10 -44.71 11.48
CA ALA A 480 3.80 -44.87 10.85
C ALA A 480 3.90 -45.14 9.34
N CYS A 481 4.88 -44.54 8.67
CA CYS A 481 5.17 -44.69 7.24
C CYS A 481 5.97 -45.96 6.89
N THR A 482 6.15 -46.86 7.85
CA THR A 482 6.80 -48.16 7.64
C THR A 482 5.77 -49.29 7.71
N GLY A 483 4.88 -49.35 6.71
CA GLY A 483 3.70 -50.21 6.76
C GLY A 483 3.18 -50.68 5.39
N GLY A 484 3.93 -51.49 4.66
CA GLY A 484 3.42 -52.17 3.47
C GLY A 484 4.44 -53.11 2.87
N SER A 485 4.00 -54.22 2.26
CA SER A 485 4.90 -55.15 1.59
C SER A 485 4.26 -55.74 0.34
N CYS A 486 5.03 -55.91 -0.71
CA CYS A 486 4.62 -56.57 -1.95
C CYS A 486 4.28 -58.04 -1.75
N ALA A 487 4.81 -58.67 -0.69
CA ALA A 487 4.37 -59.99 -0.28
C ALA A 487 2.88 -60.02 0.16
N GLU A 488 2.34 -58.90 0.63
CA GLU A 488 0.94 -58.75 1.04
C GLU A 488 0.07 -58.16 -0.08
N TYR A 489 0.57 -57.14 -0.79
CA TYR A 489 -0.17 -56.43 -1.84
C TYR A 489 -0.18 -57.17 -3.18
N GLY A 490 0.84 -57.98 -3.45
CA GLY A 490 1.11 -58.51 -4.79
C GLY A 490 1.75 -57.46 -5.71
N CYS A 491 2.29 -57.91 -6.84
CA CYS A 491 2.83 -57.01 -7.87
C CYS A 491 1.67 -56.50 -8.72
N VAL A 492 1.20 -55.31 -8.39
CA VAL A 492 -0.01 -54.69 -8.95
C VAL A 492 0.32 -53.26 -9.37
N GLY A 493 -0.38 -52.76 -10.39
CA GLY A 493 -0.24 -51.37 -10.86
C GLY A 493 -0.49 -50.34 -9.76
N TYR A 494 -0.27 -49.06 -10.07
CA TYR A 494 -0.36 -47.98 -9.09
C TYR A 494 -1.69 -48.02 -8.34
N THR A 495 -1.62 -48.18 -7.03
CA THR A 495 -2.79 -48.26 -6.16
C THR A 495 -2.72 -47.09 -5.19
N PRO A 496 -3.50 -46.02 -5.40
CA PRO A 496 -3.41 -44.77 -4.63
C PRO A 496 -3.61 -44.91 -3.12
N GLY A 497 -4.19 -46.02 -2.65
CA GLY A 497 -4.41 -46.30 -1.23
C GLY A 497 -3.34 -47.15 -0.55
N ASN A 498 -2.29 -47.57 -1.28
CA ASN A 498 -1.22 -48.37 -0.70
C ASN A 498 -0.09 -47.47 -0.17
N LEU A 499 0.32 -47.72 1.07
CA LEU A 499 1.39 -46.99 1.77
C LEU A 499 2.77 -47.07 1.09
N CYS A 500 2.97 -48.04 0.20
CA CYS A 500 4.10 -48.15 -0.69
C CYS A 500 3.67 -48.90 -1.96
N GLN A 501 4.38 -48.69 -3.07
CA GLN A 501 3.99 -49.21 -4.37
C GLN A 501 4.76 -50.49 -4.75
N CYS A 502 4.07 -51.40 -5.44
CA CYS A 502 4.57 -52.70 -5.87
C CYS A 502 4.52 -52.88 -7.40
N ASN A 503 4.80 -51.79 -8.12
CA ASN A 503 4.90 -51.70 -9.57
C ASN A 503 6.21 -51.01 -9.95
N ASP A 504 6.59 -51.13 -11.23
CA ASP A 504 7.91 -50.76 -11.71
C ASP A 504 8.17 -49.24 -11.68
N MET A 505 7.11 -48.43 -11.68
CA MET A 505 7.18 -46.98 -11.56
C MET A 505 7.60 -46.52 -10.15
N CYS A 506 7.45 -47.36 -9.13
CA CYS A 506 7.80 -46.99 -7.75
C CYS A 506 9.28 -46.58 -7.60
N SER A 507 10.16 -47.12 -8.46
CA SER A 507 11.60 -46.83 -8.41
C SER A 507 11.92 -45.43 -8.92
N GLN A 508 11.08 -44.89 -9.81
CA GLN A 508 11.21 -43.53 -10.32
C GLN A 508 10.73 -42.50 -9.29
N PHE A 509 9.67 -42.82 -8.55
CA PHE A 509 9.08 -41.96 -7.53
C PHE A 509 9.64 -42.18 -6.12
N GLY A 510 10.54 -43.15 -5.94
CA GLY A 510 11.21 -43.42 -4.66
C GLY A 510 10.31 -43.97 -3.57
N ASN A 511 9.15 -44.54 -3.91
CA ASN A 511 8.13 -45.01 -2.97
C ASN A 511 7.86 -46.54 -3.08
N CYS A 512 8.86 -47.30 -3.52
CA CYS A 512 8.77 -48.76 -3.54
C CYS A 512 8.61 -49.34 -2.13
N CYS A 513 7.80 -50.40 -2.01
CA CYS A 513 7.84 -51.20 -0.80
C CYS A 513 9.22 -51.82 -0.59
N ASP A 514 9.64 -51.97 0.66
CA ASP A 514 10.98 -52.46 1.01
C ASP A 514 11.33 -53.83 0.40
N ASP A 515 10.32 -54.68 0.17
CA ASP A 515 10.48 -56.01 -0.42
C ASP A 515 10.25 -56.04 -1.94
N TYR A 516 9.95 -54.92 -2.60
CA TYR A 516 9.71 -54.81 -4.03
C TYR A 516 10.83 -55.43 -4.88
N GLU A 517 12.09 -55.10 -4.60
CA GLU A 517 13.25 -55.66 -5.30
C GLU A 517 13.40 -57.18 -5.15
N SER A 518 12.80 -57.76 -4.12
CA SER A 518 12.88 -59.19 -3.84
C SER A 518 11.62 -59.97 -4.26
N VAL A 519 10.51 -59.28 -4.48
CA VAL A 519 9.19 -59.87 -4.76
C VAL A 519 8.71 -59.59 -6.18
N CYS A 520 8.93 -58.37 -6.69
CA CYS A 520 8.39 -57.90 -7.98
C CYS A 520 9.45 -57.57 -9.03
N SER A 521 10.69 -57.24 -8.65
CA SER A 521 11.85 -57.04 -9.56
C SER A 521 12.37 -58.34 -10.24
N GLY A 522 11.49 -59.33 -10.37
CA GLY A 522 11.79 -60.73 -10.67
C GLY A 522 11.25 -61.26 -12.00
N SER A 523 10.93 -60.43 -12.99
CA SER A 523 10.79 -60.83 -14.40
C SER A 523 10.63 -59.56 -15.23
N THR A 524 11.35 -59.44 -16.34
CA THR A 524 11.05 -58.47 -17.38
C THR A 524 9.62 -58.72 -17.86
N ASN A 525 8.66 -57.94 -17.38
CA ASN A 525 7.39 -57.84 -18.07
C ASN A 525 7.67 -56.95 -19.27
N SER A 526 8.00 -57.61 -20.38
CA SER A 526 8.04 -56.97 -21.68
C SER A 526 6.64 -57.12 -22.23
N GLU A 527 6.04 -56.01 -22.60
CA GLU A 527 4.72 -56.00 -23.24
C GLU A 527 4.69 -56.92 -24.47
N ILE A 528 3.56 -57.63 -24.62
CA ILE A 528 3.26 -58.43 -25.81
C ILE A 528 2.40 -57.55 -26.71
N CYS A 529 3.07 -56.84 -27.61
CA CYS A 529 2.52 -55.76 -28.43
C CYS A 529 1.41 -56.11 -29.46
N ASP A 530 0.71 -57.24 -29.33
CA ASP A 530 -0.33 -57.69 -30.27
C ASP A 530 -1.43 -58.57 -29.68
N ASP A 531 -1.58 -58.65 -28.35
CA ASP A 531 -2.51 -59.57 -27.69
C ASP A 531 -3.70 -58.92 -26.96
N GLY A 532 -3.77 -57.59 -26.93
CA GLY A 532 -4.90 -56.82 -26.45
C GLY A 532 -5.00 -56.77 -24.93
N ILE A 533 -3.90 -57.01 -24.22
CA ILE A 533 -3.81 -57.02 -22.77
C ILE A 533 -2.58 -56.21 -22.36
N ASP A 534 -2.69 -55.45 -21.27
CA ASP A 534 -1.57 -54.80 -20.59
C ASP A 534 -0.81 -55.87 -19.78
N ASN A 535 0.27 -56.39 -20.36
CA ASN A 535 1.08 -57.50 -19.85
C ASN A 535 2.10 -57.03 -18.81
N ASP A 536 2.53 -55.77 -18.83
CA ASP A 536 3.45 -55.20 -17.86
C ASP A 536 2.81 -54.33 -16.77
N GLY A 537 1.54 -54.00 -16.94
CA GLY A 537 0.65 -53.43 -15.94
C GLY A 537 0.79 -51.92 -15.79
N ASP A 538 1.35 -51.23 -16.78
CA ASP A 538 1.59 -49.79 -16.76
C ASP A 538 0.38 -48.94 -17.21
N GLY A 539 -0.68 -49.60 -17.68
CA GLY A 539 -1.95 -49.01 -18.09
C GLY A 539 -2.08 -48.80 -19.59
N TYR A 540 -1.05 -49.09 -20.38
CA TYR A 540 -1.06 -49.04 -21.83
C TYR A 540 -1.15 -50.46 -22.41
N ILE A 541 -1.75 -50.60 -23.59
CA ILE A 541 -2.02 -51.91 -24.20
C ILE A 541 -1.43 -51.92 -25.61
N ASP A 542 -0.73 -52.99 -25.97
CA ASP A 542 -0.18 -53.22 -27.30
C ASP A 542 0.67 -52.05 -27.85
N CYS A 543 0.25 -51.39 -28.93
CA CYS A 543 1.02 -50.33 -29.59
C CYS A 543 0.93 -48.97 -28.87
N ASP A 544 -0.05 -48.80 -28.00
CA ASP A 544 -0.18 -47.62 -27.12
C ASP A 544 0.90 -47.63 -26.02
N ASP A 545 1.58 -48.77 -25.82
CA ASP A 545 2.63 -48.95 -24.82
C ASP A 545 4.00 -48.52 -25.37
N PHE A 546 4.67 -47.61 -24.64
CA PHE A 546 5.99 -47.10 -25.01
C PHE A 546 7.06 -48.20 -25.09
N GLY A 547 6.92 -49.29 -24.34
CA GLY A 547 7.71 -50.51 -24.39
C GLY A 547 7.64 -51.26 -25.72
N CYS A 548 6.63 -50.97 -26.55
CA CYS A 548 6.40 -51.57 -27.87
C CYS A 548 7.03 -50.80 -29.03
N ASN A 549 7.70 -49.68 -28.75
CA ASN A 549 8.36 -48.86 -29.76
C ASN A 549 9.34 -49.63 -30.66
N GLY A 550 9.05 -49.66 -31.96
CA GLY A 550 9.84 -50.37 -32.98
C GLY A 550 9.58 -51.88 -33.06
N ASN A 551 8.55 -52.39 -32.41
CA ASN A 551 8.10 -53.77 -32.59
C ASN A 551 7.48 -53.95 -33.98
N THR A 552 7.77 -55.06 -34.65
CA THR A 552 7.20 -55.38 -35.98
C THR A 552 5.68 -55.52 -35.99
N ALA A 553 5.04 -55.64 -34.82
CA ALA A 553 3.59 -55.64 -34.67
C ALA A 553 2.97 -54.24 -34.77
N CYS A 554 3.75 -53.18 -34.50
CA CYS A 554 3.36 -51.76 -34.55
C CYS A 554 4.09 -51.09 -35.73
N PRO A 555 3.57 -51.22 -36.97
CA PRO A 555 4.20 -50.65 -38.15
C PRO A 555 4.08 -49.13 -38.12
N SER A 556 5.11 -48.39 -38.57
CA SER A 556 5.07 -46.92 -38.57
C SER A 556 3.87 -46.34 -39.31
N GLU A 557 3.31 -45.28 -38.74
CA GLU A 557 2.18 -44.54 -39.27
C GLU A 557 2.45 -43.96 -40.68
N ILE A 558 1.40 -43.94 -41.52
CA ILE A 558 1.42 -43.25 -42.81
C ILE A 558 0.63 -41.95 -42.65
N CYS A 559 1.38 -40.87 -42.40
CA CYS A 559 0.87 -39.58 -41.94
C CYS A 559 -0.04 -38.78 -42.92
N ASP A 560 -0.57 -39.39 -43.98
CA ASP A 560 -1.35 -38.69 -45.01
C ASP A 560 -2.44 -39.53 -45.71
N ASP A 561 -2.85 -40.66 -45.12
CA ASP A 561 -3.77 -41.62 -45.76
C ASP A 561 -5.15 -41.78 -45.09
N GLY A 562 -5.38 -41.11 -43.96
CA GLY A 562 -6.68 -41.02 -43.29
C GLY A 562 -7.05 -42.26 -42.49
N ILE A 563 -6.08 -43.09 -42.15
CA ILE A 563 -6.24 -44.36 -41.44
C ILE A 563 -5.19 -44.42 -40.33
N ASP A 564 -5.58 -44.90 -39.16
CA ASP A 564 -4.67 -45.27 -38.07
C ASP A 564 -3.94 -46.58 -38.48
N ASN A 565 -2.72 -46.44 -38.99
CA ASN A 565 -1.90 -47.53 -39.53
C ASN A 565 -1.17 -48.31 -38.43
N ASP A 566 -0.83 -47.68 -37.31
CA ASP A 566 -0.09 -48.28 -36.21
C ASP A 566 -0.95 -48.72 -35.00
N GLY A 567 -2.20 -48.26 -34.96
CA GLY A 567 -3.28 -48.73 -34.11
C GLY A 567 -3.44 -47.97 -32.79
N ASP A 568 -2.75 -46.83 -32.62
CA ASP A 568 -2.69 -46.08 -31.36
C ASP A 568 -3.92 -45.17 -31.10
N GLY A 569 -4.84 -45.14 -32.06
CA GLY A 569 -6.07 -44.36 -32.00
C GLY A 569 -5.96 -42.95 -32.56
N TYR A 570 -4.77 -42.52 -32.99
CA TYR A 570 -4.54 -41.26 -33.70
C TYR A 570 -4.40 -41.52 -35.20
N ILE A 571 -4.69 -40.49 -36.01
CA ILE A 571 -4.63 -40.61 -37.48
C ILE A 571 -3.81 -39.47 -38.06
N ASP A 572 -3.01 -39.77 -39.08
CA ASP A 572 -2.25 -38.80 -39.85
C ASP A 572 -1.45 -37.81 -38.96
N CYS A 573 -1.71 -36.50 -39.05
CA CYS A 573 -0.98 -35.47 -38.30
C CYS A 573 -1.48 -35.23 -36.87
N ASP A 574 -2.60 -35.86 -36.48
CA ASP A 574 -3.01 -35.90 -35.08
C ASP A 574 -2.19 -36.95 -34.28
N ASP A 575 -1.44 -37.80 -34.99
CA ASP A 575 -0.53 -38.79 -34.45
C ASP A 575 0.82 -38.14 -34.09
N PHE A 576 1.30 -38.41 -32.87
CA PHE A 576 2.54 -37.83 -32.33
C PHE A 576 3.81 -38.39 -32.99
N ASP A 577 3.73 -39.55 -33.64
CA ASP A 577 4.83 -40.15 -34.38
C ASP A 577 4.97 -39.57 -35.81
N CYS A 578 4.01 -38.72 -36.21
CA CYS A 578 4.01 -38.01 -37.49
C CYS A 578 4.64 -36.61 -37.40
N ASP A 579 5.79 -36.43 -38.06
CA ASP A 579 6.45 -35.11 -38.21
C ASP A 579 5.81 -34.31 -39.36
N CYS A 580 4.60 -33.81 -39.13
CA CYS A 580 3.88 -32.93 -40.06
C CYS A 580 4.41 -31.50 -39.95
N GLY A 581 5.42 -31.17 -40.76
CA GLY A 581 5.96 -29.81 -40.86
C GLY A 581 4.88 -28.78 -41.27
N GLY A 582 4.90 -27.61 -40.65
CA GLY A 582 3.79 -26.64 -40.64
C GLY A 582 3.22 -26.14 -41.99
N GLU A 583 1.98 -25.63 -41.90
CA GLU A 583 1.05 -25.27 -42.98
C GLU A 583 1.69 -24.62 -44.23
N ASP A 584 1.49 -25.21 -45.41
CA ASP A 584 1.73 -24.54 -46.68
C ASP A 584 0.48 -23.77 -47.14
N CYS A 585 0.36 -22.52 -46.66
CA CYS A 585 -0.76 -21.63 -46.98
C CYS A 585 -0.94 -21.30 -48.50
N SER A 586 -0.14 -21.88 -49.39
CA SER A 586 -0.20 -21.64 -50.84
C SER A 586 -0.94 -22.70 -51.65
N ASN A 587 -1.28 -23.86 -51.07
CA ASN A 587 -1.85 -24.99 -51.81
C ASN A 587 -3.39 -25.16 -51.61
N GLY A 588 -3.96 -24.57 -50.55
CA GLY A 588 -5.39 -24.62 -50.23
C GLY A 588 -5.88 -25.97 -49.67
N ILE A 589 -5.00 -26.74 -49.05
CA ILE A 589 -5.25 -27.96 -48.26
C ILE A 589 -4.82 -27.67 -46.81
N ASP A 590 -5.47 -28.32 -45.86
CA ASP A 590 -5.11 -28.26 -44.43
C ASP A 590 -3.93 -29.21 -44.20
N ASP A 591 -2.72 -28.66 -44.03
CA ASP A 591 -1.48 -29.44 -43.95
C ASP A 591 -0.95 -29.54 -42.51
N ASP A 592 -1.55 -28.82 -41.55
CA ASP A 592 -1.22 -28.88 -40.12
C ASP A 592 -2.38 -29.34 -39.22
N GLY A 593 -3.51 -29.78 -39.80
CA GLY A 593 -4.60 -30.49 -39.12
C GLY A 593 -5.94 -29.78 -39.15
#